data_AF-W2ELD0-F1
#
_entry.id   AF-W2ELD0-F1
#
_cell.length_a   1.000
_cell.length_b   1.000
_cell.length_c   1.000
_cell.angle_alpha   90.00
_cell.angle_beta   90.00
_cell.angle_gamma   90.00
#
_symmetry.space_group_name_H-M   'P 1'
#
loop_
_entity.id
_entity.type
_entity.pdbx_description
1 polymer ?
#
loop_
_entity_poly.entity_id
_entity_poly.type
_entity_poly.pdbx_seq_one_letter_code
_entity_poly.pdbx_strand_id
1 'polypeptide(L)'
;MALAVLVEELHPADNTYMIVRPRGEEAQWHASVSLWGENRYAVVFRDPPELEFRREIHTDPRRAARSLFRWLRARPQPADPPRPAGW
;
A
#
# COMPACT_ATOMS: atom_id res chain seq x y z
N MET A 1 -13.78 -0.07 1.64
CA MET A 1 -13.82 0.26 3.08
C MET A 1 -12.75 -0.48 3.88
N ALA A 2 -12.43 -1.74 3.58
CA ALA A 2 -11.40 -2.50 4.32
C ALA A 2 -10.02 -1.81 4.45
N LEU A 3 -9.52 -1.15 3.40
CA LEU A 3 -8.21 -0.46 3.45
C LEU A 3 -8.19 0.75 4.39
N ALA A 4 -9.32 1.45 4.55
CA ALA A 4 -9.39 2.57 5.47
C ALA A 4 -9.28 2.11 6.92
N VAL A 5 -9.91 0.97 7.26
CA VAL A 5 -9.79 0.35 8.60
C VAL A 5 -8.32 0.05 8.91
N LEU A 6 -7.59 -0.59 8.00
CA LEU A 6 -6.16 -0.88 8.22
C LEU A 6 -5.29 0.37 8.42
N VAL A 7 -5.65 1.49 7.78
CA VAL A 7 -4.95 2.76 7.97
C VAL A 7 -5.36 3.45 9.28
N GLU A 8 -6.64 3.35 9.67
CA GLU A 8 -7.17 3.86 10.94
C GLU A 8 -6.57 3.12 12.15
N GLU A 9 -6.24 1.84 12.00
CA GLU A 9 -5.59 1.03 13.04
C GLU A 9 -4.08 1.34 13.21
N LEU A 10 -3.50 2.23 12.38
CA LEU A 10 -2.13 2.65 12.59
C LEU A 10 -2.04 3.54 13.84
N HIS A 11 -1.15 3.17 14.76
CA HIS A 11 -1.02 3.82 16.06
C HIS A 11 0.44 4.01 16.47
N PRO A 12 0.81 5.13 17.13
CA PRO A 12 2.21 5.39 17.50
C PRO A 12 2.80 4.37 18.48
N ALA A 13 1.95 3.76 19.31
CA ALA A 13 2.36 2.79 20.34
C ALA A 13 2.27 1.32 19.88
N ASP A 14 1.84 1.05 18.64
CA ASP A 14 1.64 -0.30 18.13
C ASP A 14 2.04 -0.38 16.64
N ASN A 15 1.10 -0.65 15.74
CA ASN A 15 1.35 -0.74 14.31
C ASN A 15 1.59 0.65 13.72
N THR A 16 2.85 1.01 13.51
CA THR A 16 3.22 2.35 13.01
C THR A 16 3.23 2.45 11.48
N TYR A 17 3.21 1.32 10.78
CA TYR A 17 3.22 1.29 9.32
C TYR A 17 2.61 0.02 8.73
N MET A 18 2.18 0.11 7.48
CA MET A 18 1.79 -1.01 6.64
C MET A 18 2.47 -0.92 5.28
N ILE A 19 2.71 -2.08 4.66
CA ILE A 19 3.27 -2.18 3.30
C ILE A 19 2.34 -3.05 2.46
N VAL A 20 2.00 -2.56 1.28
CA VAL A 20 1.33 -3.31 0.23
C VAL A 20 2.34 -3.59 -0.87
N ARG A 21 2.54 -4.87 -1.15
CA ARG A 21 3.39 -5.35 -2.25
C ARG A 21 2.64 -6.42 -3.03
N PRO A 22 2.93 -6.55 -4.34
CA PRO A 22 2.41 -7.63 -5.15
C PRO A 22 2.86 -8.98 -4.60
N ARG A 23 2.06 -10.01 -4.90
CA ARG A 23 2.43 -11.40 -4.59
C ARG A 23 3.47 -11.88 -5.59
N GLY A 24 4.48 -12.60 -5.10
CA GLY A 24 5.59 -13.09 -5.92
C GLY A 24 6.78 -12.13 -5.92
N GLU A 25 7.98 -12.68 -6.13
CA GLU A 25 9.23 -11.92 -6.01
C GLU A 25 9.52 -11.01 -7.22
N GLU A 26 8.83 -11.23 -8.34
CA GLU A 26 9.13 -10.53 -9.60
C GLU A 26 8.59 -9.10 -9.66
N ALA A 27 7.51 -8.81 -8.93
CA ALA A 27 6.86 -7.51 -9.02
C ALA A 27 7.51 -6.53 -8.04
N GLN A 28 8.16 -5.51 -8.61
CA GLN A 28 9.14 -4.66 -7.92
C GLN A 28 8.52 -3.40 -7.27
N TRP A 29 7.24 -3.14 -7.55
CA TRP A 29 6.55 -2.00 -6.97
C TRP A 29 6.12 -2.30 -5.53
N HIS A 30 6.08 -1.27 -4.69
CA HIS A 30 5.42 -1.33 -3.39
C HIS A 30 4.82 0.03 -3.04
N ALA A 31 3.80 -0.01 -2.19
CA ALA A 31 3.33 1.17 -1.50
C ALA A 31 3.36 0.96 0.01
N SER A 32 3.60 2.02 0.76
CA SER A 32 3.54 1.99 2.21
C SER A 32 2.70 3.13 2.74
N VAL A 33 2.10 2.89 3.90
CA VAL A 33 1.46 3.92 4.71
C VAL A 33 2.12 3.88 6.08
N SER A 34 2.64 4.99 6.55
CA SER A 34 3.21 5.13 7.88
C SER A 34 2.59 6.30 8.62
N LEU A 35 2.44 6.13 9.93
CA LEU A 35 2.00 7.20 10.81
C LEU A 35 3.22 8.06 11.20
N TRP A 36 3.09 9.38 11.04
CA TRP A 36 4.14 10.35 11.29
C TRP A 36 3.74 11.36 12.37
N GLY A 37 4.11 11.05 13.62
CA GLY A 37 3.64 11.79 14.79
C GLY A 37 2.16 11.56 15.03
N GLU A 38 1.45 12.57 15.54
CA GLU A 38 0.01 12.48 15.77
C GLU A 38 -0.77 12.75 14.47
N ASN A 39 -1.63 11.81 14.08
CA ASN A 39 -2.65 11.97 13.03
C ASN A 39 -2.17 12.40 11.64
N ARG A 40 -0.92 12.11 11.25
CA ARG A 40 -0.44 12.31 9.87
C ARG A 40 -0.01 10.99 9.26
N TYR A 41 -0.50 10.71 8.07
CA TYR A 41 -0.22 9.50 7.32
C TYR A 41 0.66 9.85 6.13
N ALA A 42 1.85 9.27 6.08
CA ALA A 42 2.72 9.34 4.92
C ALA A 42 2.44 8.14 4.03
N VAL A 43 1.99 8.40 2.80
CA VAL A 43 1.82 7.37 1.78
C VAL A 43 3.00 7.47 0.82
N VAL A 44 3.75 6.39 0.67
CA VAL A 44 4.87 6.31 -0.27
C VAL A 44 4.53 5.31 -1.34
N PHE A 45 4.74 5.72 -2.60
CA PHE A 45 4.59 4.92 -3.80
C PHE A 45 5.96 4.72 -4.41
N ARG A 46 6.30 3.47 -4.74
CA ARG A 46 7.53 3.14 -5.43
C ARG A 46 7.27 2.14 -6.52
N ASP A 47 7.64 2.50 -7.74
CA ASP A 47 7.55 1.66 -8.92
C ASP A 47 8.85 1.79 -9.72
N PRO A 48 9.87 0.96 -9.43
CA PRO A 48 11.16 1.07 -10.10
C PRO A 48 11.09 0.91 -11.63
N PRO A 49 10.31 -0.05 -12.19
CA PRO A 49 10.11 -0.15 -13.64
C PRO A 49 9.61 1.14 -14.31
N GLU A 50 8.69 1.86 -13.67
CA GLU A 50 8.12 3.12 -14.15
C GLU A 50 8.90 4.36 -13.67
N LEU A 51 10.02 4.18 -12.96
CA LEU A 51 10.79 5.23 -12.28
C LEU A 51 9.94 6.11 -11.33
N GLU A 52 8.82 5.60 -10.82
CA GLU A 52 7.96 6.35 -9.91
C GLU A 52 8.50 6.27 -8.48
N PHE A 53 8.79 7.42 -7.89
CA PHE A 53 8.92 7.58 -6.45
C PHE A 53 8.14 8.81 -6.02
N ARG A 54 7.07 8.59 -5.26
CA ARG A 54 6.14 9.65 -4.86
C ARG A 54 5.74 9.49 -3.41
N ARG A 55 5.73 10.60 -2.68
CA ARG A 55 5.29 10.66 -1.28
C ARG A 55 4.17 11.68 -1.14
N GLU A 56 3.10 11.27 -0.48
CA GLU A 56 1.97 12.13 -0.13
C GLU A 56 1.75 12.12 1.38
N ILE A 57 1.35 13.25 1.95
CA ILE A 57 1.00 13.38 3.37
C ILE A 57 -0.48 13.69 3.49
N HIS A 58 -1.17 12.95 4.34
CA HIS A 58 -2.60 13.11 4.60
C HIS A 58 -2.84 13.24 6.11
N THR A 59 -3.83 14.04 6.51
CA THR A 59 -4.30 14.13 7.91
C THR A 59 -5.57 13.32 8.16
N ASP A 60 -6.11 12.70 7.12
CA ASP A 60 -7.33 11.88 7.16
C ASP A 60 -6.98 10.47 6.64
N PRO A 61 -7.17 9.41 7.45
CA PRO A 61 -6.86 8.04 7.07
C PRO A 61 -7.66 7.59 5.84
N ARG A 62 -8.87 8.12 5.62
CA ARG A 62 -9.70 7.80 4.45
C ARG A 62 -9.12 8.39 3.18
N ARG A 63 -8.49 9.57 3.25
CA ARG A 63 -7.78 10.19 2.12
C ARG A 63 -6.49 9.43 1.81
N ALA A 64 -5.74 9.04 2.83
CA ALA A 64 -4.55 8.19 2.67
C ALA A 64 -4.92 6.85 1.99
N ALA A 65 -5.93 6.15 2.51
CA ALA A 65 -6.42 4.89 1.94
C ALA A 65 -6.95 5.07 0.50
N ARG A 66 -7.64 6.17 0.20
CA ARG A 66 -8.11 6.48 -1.15
C ARG A 66 -6.96 6.73 -2.12
N SER A 67 -5.92 7.44 -1.69
CA SER A 67 -4.72 7.66 -2.51
C SER A 67 -4.02 6.33 -2.80
N LEU A 68 -3.82 5.51 -1.77
CA LEU A 68 -3.28 4.17 -1.91
C LEU A 68 -4.09 3.32 -2.89
N PHE A 69 -5.42 3.25 -2.72
CA PHE A 69 -6.29 2.47 -3.60
C PHE A 69 -6.23 2.94 -5.06
N ARG A 70 -6.20 4.25 -5.29
CA ARG A 70 -6.12 4.81 -6.64
C ARG A 70 -4.83 4.39 -7.33
N TRP A 71 -3.71 4.44 -6.61
CA TRP A 71 -2.43 4.02 -7.14
C TRP A 71 -2.38 2.52 -7.41
N LEU A 72 -2.87 1.68 -6.48
CA LEU A 72 -2.94 0.23 -6.66
C LEU A 72 -3.79 -0.18 -7.86
N ARG A 73 -4.91 0.52 -8.13
CA ARG A 73 -5.78 0.25 -9.29
C ARG A 73 -5.08 0.48 -10.64
N ALA A 74 -4.04 1.31 -10.67
CA ALA A 74 -3.27 1.55 -11.88
C ALA A 74 -2.21 0.47 -12.14
N ARG A 75 -2.05 -0.52 -11.24
CA ARG A 75 -1.02 -1.56 -11.36
C ARG A 75 -1.58 -2.84 -11.96
N PRO A 76 -0.79 -3.54 -12.79
CA PRO A 76 -1.18 -4.85 -13.30
C PRO A 76 -1.39 -5.80 -12.12
N GLN A 77 -2.48 -6.55 -12.17
CA GLN A 77 -2.72 -7.61 -11.20
C GLN A 77 -1.70 -8.72 -11.47
N PRO A 78 -1.01 -9.25 -10.44
CA PRO A 78 -0.21 -10.45 -10.62
C PRO A 78 -1.10 -11.54 -11.22
N ALA A 79 -0.59 -12.27 -12.22
CA ALA A 79 -1.29 -13.45 -12.71
C ALA A 79 -1.54 -14.39 -11.53
N ASP A 80 -2.72 -15.03 -11.49
CA ASP A 80 -2.96 -16.06 -10.50
C ASP A 80 -1.86 -17.12 -10.63
N PRO A 81 -1.29 -17.61 -9.51
CA PRO A 81 -0.36 -18.73 -9.58
C PRO A 81 -1.06 -19.87 -10.31
N PRO A 82 -0.36 -20.59 -11.21
CA PRO A 82 -0.95 -21.70 -11.95
C PRO A 82 -1.60 -22.65 -10.95
N ARG A 83 -2.88 -22.99 -11.19
CA ARG A 83 -3.63 -23.90 -10.33
C ARG A 83 -2.78 -25.18 -10.21
N PRO A 84 -2.42 -25.65 -9.00
CA PRO A 84 -1.66 -26.88 -8.87
C PRO A 84 -2.39 -27.97 -9.64
N ALA A 85 -1.66 -28.69 -10.51
CA ALA A 85 -2.21 -29.84 -11.20
C ALA A 85 -2.77 -30.78 -10.12
N GLY A 86 -4.06 -31.12 -10.25
CA GLY A 86 -4.81 -31.85 -9.24
C GLY A 86 -4.11 -33.15 -8.83
N TRP A 87 -4.35 -33.53 -7.57
CA TRP A 87 -3.99 -34.83 -6.99
C TRP A 87 -4.89 -35.93 -7.57
#